data_AF-A0A9C9KAS8-F1
#
_entry.id   AF-A0A9C9KAS8-F1
#
_cell.length_a   1.000
_cell.length_b   1.000
_cell.length_c   1.000
_cell.angle_alpha   90.00
_cell.angle_beta   90.00
_cell.angle_gamma   90.00
#
_symmetry.space_group_name_H-M   'P 1'
#
loop_
_entity.id
_entity.type
_entity.pdbx_description
1 polymer ?
#
loop_
_entity_poly.entity_id
_entity_poly.type
_entity_poly.pdbx_seq_one_letter_code
_entity_poly.pdbx_strand_id
1 'polypeptide(L)'
;SNGGDGWEFLGLLPLFDPPREDAAETIRQAKEHGIEVKMVTGDNVAIARQISSQLGLGTQIQVAAELFSETSEKTAISDETAVRVEATDGFAQVFPQHKFEIVKALQRLGHIVGMTGDGVNDSPALKQANTGIAVSGATDAARAAAALVLTAPGLSVIIKAVEEARKIFERMNSYAIYRITETIRIMFFVTLAMIVFNFYPITTVMIILLALLNDLPIMTIAYDNTWLEPNPVRWDMRRVLTVSTVLGLIGVVETFGLLVIVKVLFKLDDAQIQSLIYLKLAVAGHLTLLVARTKHSFLTRPYPAPILLLAIAATQTIAVLIVGFGILVTPIPWIYVAYVWAYCLVWVFIEDWAKLQVYHHLQLRAGLEKLDSDISDNAALN
;
A
#
# COMPACT_ATOMS: atom_id res chain seq x y z
N SER A 1 -35.67 -43.63 -51.07
CA SER A 1 -35.08 -44.22 -49.85
C SER A 1 -34.83 -43.09 -48.85
N ASN A 2 -35.82 -42.77 -48.02
CA ASN A 2 -35.70 -41.76 -46.96
C ASN A 2 -35.33 -42.51 -45.67
N GLY A 3 -34.05 -42.79 -45.47
CA GLY A 3 -33.52 -43.41 -44.26
C GLY A 3 -32.90 -42.33 -43.38
N GLY A 4 -33.52 -42.08 -42.23
CA GLY A 4 -33.05 -41.14 -41.21
C GLY A 4 -34.07 -41.14 -40.08
N ASP A 5 -33.98 -42.13 -39.20
CA ASP A 5 -34.81 -42.25 -38.00
C ASP A 5 -34.79 -40.95 -37.19
N GLY A 6 -35.98 -40.49 -36.81
CA GLY A 6 -36.15 -39.29 -35.98
C GLY A 6 -35.61 -39.53 -34.58
N TRP A 7 -34.98 -38.50 -34.00
CA TRP A 7 -34.47 -38.54 -32.63
C TRP A 7 -35.59 -38.86 -31.63
N GLU A 8 -35.42 -39.91 -30.81
CA GLU A 8 -36.33 -40.26 -29.71
C GLU A 8 -35.88 -39.60 -28.40
N PHE A 9 -36.76 -38.80 -27.80
CA PHE A 9 -36.49 -38.15 -26.52
C PHE A 9 -36.70 -39.13 -25.35
N LEU A 10 -35.62 -39.53 -24.69
CA LEU A 10 -35.64 -40.50 -23.59
C LEU A 10 -35.88 -39.87 -22.21
N GLY A 11 -35.52 -38.60 -22.01
CA GLY A 11 -35.66 -37.90 -20.72
C GLY A 11 -34.59 -36.83 -20.47
N LEU A 12 -34.60 -36.26 -19.26
CA LEU A 12 -33.64 -35.25 -18.77
C LEU A 12 -32.96 -35.74 -17.48
N LEU A 13 -31.65 -35.54 -17.37
CA LEU A 13 -30.86 -35.80 -16.16
C LEU A 13 -30.35 -34.46 -15.60
N PRO A 14 -30.77 -34.02 -14.41
CA PRO A 14 -30.25 -32.81 -13.81
C PRO A 14 -28.80 -33.02 -13.34
N LEU A 15 -27.92 -32.12 -13.74
CA LEU A 15 -26.54 -32.06 -13.26
C LEU A 15 -26.40 -30.89 -12.29
N PHE A 16 -25.71 -31.12 -11.18
CA PHE A 16 -25.45 -30.11 -10.17
C PHE A 16 -23.94 -29.98 -9.99
N ASP A 17 -23.43 -28.76 -10.17
CA ASP A 17 -22.04 -28.41 -9.85
C ASP A 17 -22.02 -27.72 -8.48
N PRO A 18 -21.64 -28.43 -7.39
CA PRO A 18 -21.66 -27.86 -6.07
C PRO A 18 -20.59 -26.77 -5.92
N PRO A 19 -20.88 -25.66 -5.22
CA PRO A 19 -19.85 -24.71 -4.84
C PRO A 19 -18.80 -25.40 -3.97
N ARG A 20 -17.55 -24.91 -4.04
CA ARG A 20 -16.47 -25.37 -3.16
C ARG A 20 -16.83 -25.11 -1.69
N GLU A 21 -16.44 -26.01 -0.81
CA GLU A 21 -16.72 -25.91 0.63
C GLU A 21 -16.17 -24.61 1.26
N ASP A 22 -15.07 -24.08 0.73
CA ASP A 22 -14.41 -22.86 1.21
C ASP A 22 -14.95 -21.57 0.56
N ALA A 23 -15.82 -21.66 -0.45
CA ALA A 23 -16.22 -20.51 -1.24
C ALA A 23 -17.02 -19.47 -0.42
N ALA A 24 -18.01 -19.92 0.35
CA ALA A 24 -18.84 -19.03 1.17
C ALA A 24 -18.01 -18.32 2.25
N GLU A 25 -17.13 -19.06 2.92
CA GLU A 25 -16.21 -18.48 3.91
C GLU A 25 -15.25 -17.47 3.28
N THR A 26 -14.74 -17.78 2.09
CA THR A 26 -13.83 -16.87 1.40
C THR A 26 -14.54 -15.58 0.96
N ILE A 27 -15.77 -15.66 0.50
CA ILE A 27 -16.57 -14.48 0.13
C ILE A 27 -16.82 -13.61 1.36
N ARG A 28 -17.07 -14.23 2.51
CA ARG A 28 -17.18 -13.51 3.80
C ARG A 28 -15.87 -12.80 4.15
N GLN A 29 -14.72 -13.49 4.06
CA GLN A 29 -13.40 -12.89 4.30
C GLN A 29 -13.08 -11.76 3.31
N ALA A 30 -13.47 -11.90 2.05
CA ALA A 30 -13.34 -10.83 1.05
C ALA A 30 -14.10 -9.58 1.48
N LYS A 31 -15.36 -9.73 1.91
CA LYS A 31 -16.20 -8.64 2.43
C LYS A 31 -15.61 -8.03 3.71
N GLU A 32 -15.07 -8.84 4.62
CA GLU A 32 -14.36 -8.37 5.83
C GLU A 32 -13.12 -7.53 5.47
N HIS A 33 -12.47 -7.81 4.33
CA HIS A 33 -11.38 -6.99 3.77
C HIS A 33 -11.85 -5.86 2.85
N GLY A 34 -13.13 -5.50 2.89
CA GLY A 34 -13.71 -4.43 2.07
C GLY A 34 -13.63 -4.68 0.58
N ILE A 35 -13.57 -5.95 0.16
CA ILE A 35 -13.57 -6.37 -1.24
C ILE A 35 -14.97 -6.86 -1.58
N GLU A 36 -15.61 -6.18 -2.52
CA GLU A 36 -16.88 -6.63 -3.05
C GLU A 36 -16.67 -7.73 -4.09
N VAL A 37 -17.33 -8.87 -3.90
CA VAL A 37 -17.29 -10.00 -4.84
C VAL A 37 -18.59 -10.01 -5.63
N LYS A 38 -18.48 -10.01 -6.96
CA LYS A 38 -19.62 -10.10 -7.88
C LYS A 38 -19.52 -11.39 -8.70
N MET A 39 -20.62 -12.14 -8.79
CA MET A 39 -20.67 -13.37 -9.61
C MET A 39 -20.74 -13.03 -11.10
N VAL A 40 -20.03 -13.78 -11.93
CA VAL A 40 -20.09 -13.65 -13.39
C VAL A 40 -20.21 -15.05 -14.00
N THR A 41 -21.40 -15.43 -14.48
CA THR A 41 -21.65 -16.78 -15.00
C THR A 41 -22.39 -16.79 -16.34
N GLY A 42 -22.12 -17.81 -17.16
CA GLY A 42 -22.86 -18.12 -18.38
C GLY A 42 -24.21 -18.80 -18.12
N ASP A 43 -24.47 -19.25 -16.89
CA ASP A 43 -25.71 -19.93 -16.52
C ASP A 43 -26.93 -19.01 -16.56
N ASN A 44 -28.12 -19.62 -16.52
CA ASN A 44 -29.35 -18.87 -16.42
C ASN A 44 -29.48 -18.14 -15.06
N VAL A 45 -30.36 -17.14 -15.03
CA VAL A 45 -30.59 -16.31 -13.84
C VAL A 45 -31.03 -17.12 -12.63
N ALA A 46 -31.82 -18.19 -12.84
CA ALA A 46 -32.33 -19.02 -11.74
C ALA A 46 -31.21 -19.78 -11.02
N ILE A 47 -30.29 -20.40 -11.78
CA ILE A 47 -29.11 -21.11 -11.25
C ILE A 47 -28.18 -20.10 -10.58
N ALA A 48 -27.87 -18.98 -11.26
CA ALA A 48 -27.01 -17.94 -10.71
C ALA A 48 -27.54 -17.39 -9.38
N ARG A 49 -28.85 -17.11 -9.29
CA ARG A 49 -29.49 -16.62 -8.06
C ARG A 49 -29.43 -17.67 -6.94
N GLN A 50 -29.63 -18.94 -7.26
CA GLN A 50 -29.57 -20.02 -6.27
C GLN A 50 -28.15 -20.19 -5.71
N ILE A 51 -27.13 -20.25 -6.56
CA ILE A 51 -25.72 -20.37 -6.13
C ILE A 51 -25.29 -19.11 -5.38
N SER A 52 -25.67 -17.92 -5.87
CA SER A 52 -25.37 -16.64 -5.22
C SER A 52 -25.96 -16.56 -3.81
N SER A 53 -27.19 -17.05 -3.62
CA SER A 53 -27.83 -17.14 -2.30
C SER A 53 -27.12 -18.14 -1.38
N GLN A 54 -26.70 -19.30 -1.89
CA GLN A 54 -25.96 -20.30 -1.10
C GLN A 54 -24.59 -19.78 -0.64
N LEU A 55 -23.94 -18.95 -1.47
CA LEU A 55 -22.63 -18.38 -1.22
C LEU A 55 -22.66 -17.07 -0.40
N GLY A 56 -23.84 -16.52 -0.10
CA GLY A 56 -23.96 -15.27 0.65
C GLY A 56 -23.54 -14.01 -0.13
N LEU A 57 -23.59 -14.06 -1.46
CA LEU A 57 -23.27 -12.91 -2.31
C LEU A 57 -24.43 -11.91 -2.35
N GLY A 58 -25.66 -12.42 -2.46
CA GLY A 58 -26.88 -11.64 -2.61
C GLY A 58 -27.80 -12.30 -3.65
N THR A 59 -28.92 -11.65 -3.98
CA THR A 59 -29.90 -12.21 -4.95
C THR A 59 -30.25 -11.24 -6.08
N GLN A 60 -29.63 -10.05 -6.10
CA GLN A 60 -29.78 -9.08 -7.17
C GLN A 60 -28.93 -9.50 -8.38
N ILE A 61 -29.43 -10.51 -9.10
CA ILE A 61 -28.81 -11.01 -10.33
C ILE A 61 -29.50 -10.41 -11.54
N GLN A 62 -28.71 -9.79 -12.43
CA GLN A 62 -29.19 -9.23 -13.70
C GLN A 62 -28.69 -10.04 -14.89
N VAL A 63 -29.47 -10.06 -15.98
CA VAL A 63 -29.05 -10.61 -17.26
C VAL A 63 -28.07 -9.64 -17.90
N ALA A 64 -26.87 -10.11 -18.25
CA ALA A 64 -25.84 -9.24 -18.79
C ALA A 64 -26.28 -8.55 -20.09
N ALA A 65 -27.02 -9.26 -20.96
CA ALA A 65 -27.54 -8.69 -22.20
C ALA A 65 -28.47 -7.48 -21.93
N GLU A 66 -29.30 -7.49 -20.89
CA GLU A 66 -30.23 -6.39 -20.56
C GLU A 66 -29.53 -5.14 -19.99
N LEU A 67 -28.29 -5.30 -19.53
CA LEU A 67 -27.45 -4.18 -19.06
C LEU A 67 -26.73 -3.49 -20.21
N PHE A 68 -26.39 -4.25 -21.25
CA PHE A 68 -25.57 -3.79 -22.37
C PHE A 68 -26.32 -3.76 -23.71
N SER A 69 -27.64 -4.02 -23.71
CA SER A 69 -28.50 -4.26 -24.90
C SER A 69 -28.64 -3.11 -25.89
N GLU A 70 -28.04 -1.95 -25.63
CA GLU A 70 -28.12 -0.79 -26.53
C GLU A 70 -26.77 -0.11 -26.79
N THR A 71 -25.65 -0.81 -26.54
CA THR A 71 -24.35 -0.27 -26.92
C THR A 71 -24.07 -0.59 -28.38
N SER A 72 -24.58 0.27 -29.30
CA SER A 72 -24.03 0.38 -30.65
C SER A 72 -22.50 0.42 -30.54
N GLU A 73 -21.81 -0.36 -31.37
CA GLU A 73 -20.39 -0.79 -31.34
C GLU A 73 -19.29 0.29 -31.09
N LYS A 74 -19.61 1.54 -30.74
CA LYS A 74 -18.63 2.64 -30.61
C LYS A 74 -18.88 3.64 -29.47
N THR A 75 -19.90 3.47 -28.63
CA THR A 75 -20.22 4.47 -27.58
C THR A 75 -19.82 3.98 -26.19
N ALA A 76 -19.19 4.86 -25.42
CA ALA A 76 -18.75 4.59 -24.05
C ALA A 76 -19.91 4.08 -23.17
N ILE A 77 -19.60 3.21 -22.21
CA ILE A 77 -20.55 2.75 -21.18
C ILE A 77 -21.15 4.00 -20.49
N SER A 78 -22.48 4.10 -20.44
CA SER A 78 -23.16 5.22 -19.79
C SER A 78 -22.97 5.16 -18.27
N ASP A 79 -23.05 6.31 -17.61
CA ASP A 79 -22.93 6.36 -16.14
C ASP A 79 -24.09 5.63 -15.46
N GLU A 80 -25.30 5.65 -16.05
CA GLU A 80 -26.46 4.89 -15.58
C GLU A 80 -26.21 3.37 -15.61
N THR A 81 -25.68 2.85 -16.72
CA THR A 81 -25.31 1.43 -16.82
C THR A 81 -24.24 1.09 -15.80
N ALA A 82 -23.26 1.97 -15.58
CA ALA A 82 -22.21 1.75 -14.61
C ALA A 82 -22.76 1.66 -13.17
N VAL A 83 -23.67 2.56 -12.78
CA VAL A 83 -24.34 2.52 -11.47
C VAL A 83 -25.19 1.26 -11.30
N ARG A 84 -25.91 0.84 -12.35
CA ARG A 84 -26.66 -0.43 -12.34
C ARG A 84 -25.75 -1.64 -12.16
N VAL A 85 -24.58 -1.65 -12.82
CA VAL A 85 -23.56 -2.70 -12.66
C VAL A 85 -22.98 -2.70 -11.24
N GLU A 86 -22.73 -1.53 -10.66
CA GLU A 86 -22.28 -1.40 -9.27
C GLU A 86 -23.30 -1.94 -8.27
N ALA A 87 -24.59 -1.65 -8.45
CA ALA A 87 -25.65 -2.13 -7.55
C ALA A 87 -25.95 -3.65 -7.66
N THR A 88 -25.40 -4.34 -8.66
CA THR A 88 -25.74 -5.74 -8.98
C THR A 88 -24.81 -6.73 -8.26
N ASP A 89 -25.36 -7.76 -7.62
CA ASP A 89 -24.60 -8.80 -6.90
C ASP A 89 -23.94 -9.82 -7.85
N GLY A 90 -24.52 -9.99 -9.05
CA GLY A 90 -23.97 -10.88 -10.07
C GLY A 90 -24.68 -10.83 -11.42
N PHE A 91 -23.99 -11.37 -12.42
CA PHE A 91 -24.39 -11.32 -13.82
C PHE A 91 -24.57 -12.75 -14.35
N ALA A 92 -25.72 -12.99 -14.97
CA ALA A 92 -26.08 -14.27 -15.59
C ALA A 92 -26.10 -14.16 -17.12
N GLN A 93 -26.04 -15.31 -17.79
CA GLN A 93 -26.01 -15.43 -19.27
C GLN A 93 -24.91 -14.55 -19.89
N VAL A 94 -23.74 -14.54 -19.25
CA VAL A 94 -22.63 -13.68 -19.61
C VAL A 94 -21.88 -14.25 -20.81
N PHE A 95 -21.84 -13.49 -21.92
CA PHE A 95 -20.96 -13.75 -23.05
C PHE A 95 -19.56 -13.15 -22.81
N PRO A 96 -18.52 -13.60 -23.54
CA PRO A 96 -17.15 -13.10 -23.37
C PRO A 96 -17.04 -11.57 -23.46
N GLN A 97 -17.80 -10.93 -24.35
CA GLN A 97 -17.85 -9.46 -24.51
C GLN A 97 -18.40 -8.78 -23.26
N HIS A 98 -19.45 -9.33 -22.65
CA HIS A 98 -20.06 -8.76 -21.45
C HIS A 98 -19.09 -8.74 -20.27
N LYS A 99 -18.19 -9.74 -20.13
CA LYS A 99 -17.17 -9.76 -19.07
C LYS A 99 -16.28 -8.51 -19.14
N PHE A 100 -15.88 -8.14 -20.35
CA PHE A 100 -15.05 -6.96 -20.60
C PHE A 100 -15.81 -5.66 -20.30
N GLU A 101 -17.09 -5.58 -20.66
CA GLU A 101 -17.96 -4.41 -20.41
C GLU A 101 -18.23 -4.21 -18.92
N ILE A 102 -18.50 -5.30 -18.17
CA ILE A 102 -18.67 -5.25 -16.70
C ILE A 102 -17.42 -4.65 -16.03
N VAL A 103 -16.23 -5.12 -16.42
CA VAL A 103 -14.97 -4.59 -15.88
C VAL A 103 -14.83 -3.10 -16.19
N LYS A 104 -15.10 -2.67 -17.43
CA LYS A 104 -15.04 -1.25 -17.80
C LYS A 104 -16.06 -0.40 -17.06
N ALA A 105 -17.27 -0.90 -16.84
CA ALA A 105 -18.33 -0.21 -16.12
C ALA A 105 -17.90 0.08 -14.67
N LEU A 106 -17.38 -0.94 -13.97
CA LEU A 106 -16.85 -0.77 -12.60
C LEU A 106 -15.64 0.16 -12.56
N GLN A 107 -14.71 0.04 -13.51
CA GLN A 107 -13.55 0.94 -13.62
C GLN A 107 -13.95 2.40 -13.85
N ARG A 108 -15.05 2.63 -14.57
CA ARG A 108 -15.56 3.98 -14.87
C ARG A 108 -16.02 4.71 -13.61
N LEU A 109 -16.57 3.98 -12.63
CA LEU A 109 -16.90 4.50 -11.29
C LEU A 109 -15.67 4.60 -10.38
N GLY A 110 -14.47 4.36 -10.91
CA GLY A 110 -13.22 4.47 -10.18
C GLY A 110 -12.90 3.26 -9.31
N HIS A 111 -13.59 2.12 -9.45
CA HIS A 111 -13.24 0.89 -8.73
C HIS A 111 -11.94 0.28 -9.26
N ILE A 112 -11.18 -0.35 -8.37
CA ILE A 112 -10.03 -1.19 -8.75
C ILE A 112 -10.55 -2.61 -8.91
N VAL A 113 -10.58 -3.12 -10.14
CA VAL A 113 -11.26 -4.37 -10.47
C VAL A 113 -10.26 -5.51 -10.61
N GLY A 114 -10.42 -6.54 -9.77
CA GLY A 114 -9.80 -7.84 -9.95
C GLY A 114 -10.77 -8.78 -10.67
N MET A 115 -10.31 -9.49 -11.70
CA MET A 115 -11.15 -10.44 -12.43
C MET A 115 -10.48 -11.82 -12.46
N THR A 116 -11.23 -12.85 -12.12
CA THR A 116 -10.79 -14.24 -12.23
C THR A 116 -11.26 -14.87 -13.55
N GLY A 117 -10.44 -15.75 -14.14
CA GLY A 117 -10.82 -16.51 -15.35
C GLY A 117 -9.95 -17.74 -15.56
N ASP A 118 -10.43 -18.66 -16.39
CA ASP A 118 -9.80 -19.95 -16.66
C ASP A 118 -9.63 -20.24 -18.17
N GLY A 119 -10.57 -19.74 -18.99
CA GLY A 119 -10.64 -19.99 -20.42
C GLY A 119 -10.05 -18.88 -21.30
N VAL A 120 -9.83 -19.23 -22.57
CA VAL A 120 -9.42 -18.31 -23.64
C VAL A 120 -10.42 -17.15 -23.81
N ASN A 121 -11.70 -17.44 -23.55
CA ASN A 121 -12.78 -16.47 -23.61
C ASN A 121 -12.65 -15.35 -22.57
N ASP A 122 -11.91 -15.58 -21.48
CA ASP A 122 -11.73 -14.60 -20.41
C ASP A 122 -10.54 -13.68 -20.67
N SER A 123 -9.64 -14.04 -21.60
CA SER A 123 -8.41 -13.30 -21.88
C SER A 123 -8.63 -11.80 -22.12
N PRO A 124 -9.63 -11.33 -22.90
CA PRO A 124 -9.85 -9.89 -23.09
C PRO A 124 -10.21 -9.16 -21.79
N ALA A 125 -11.05 -9.78 -20.97
CA ALA A 125 -11.55 -9.17 -19.74
C ALA A 125 -10.50 -9.25 -18.61
N LEU A 126 -9.73 -10.35 -18.54
CA LEU A 126 -8.54 -10.47 -17.69
C LEU A 126 -7.51 -9.38 -18.00
N LYS A 127 -7.30 -9.08 -19.29
CA LYS A 127 -6.36 -8.04 -19.71
C LYS A 127 -6.87 -6.63 -19.41
N GLN A 128 -8.18 -6.41 -19.46
CA GLN A 128 -8.82 -5.12 -19.17
C GLN A 128 -8.87 -4.81 -17.67
N ALA A 129 -8.99 -5.84 -16.82
CA ALA A 129 -9.01 -5.68 -15.37
C ALA A 129 -7.72 -5.03 -14.85
N ASN A 130 -7.82 -4.29 -13.73
CA ASN A 130 -6.63 -3.75 -13.06
C ASN A 130 -5.71 -4.90 -12.61
N THR A 131 -6.29 -6.04 -12.26
CA THR A 131 -5.55 -7.28 -12.02
C THR A 131 -6.37 -8.46 -12.53
N GLY A 132 -6.03 -8.97 -13.71
CA GLY A 132 -6.50 -10.26 -14.19
C GLY A 132 -5.83 -11.40 -13.42
N ILE A 133 -6.61 -12.38 -12.98
CA ILE A 133 -6.19 -13.51 -12.16
C ILE A 133 -6.56 -14.81 -12.90
N ALA A 134 -5.55 -15.54 -13.37
CA ALA A 134 -5.75 -16.86 -13.94
C ALA A 134 -5.79 -17.90 -12.81
N VAL A 135 -6.86 -18.71 -12.76
CA VAL A 135 -7.00 -19.75 -11.74
C VAL A 135 -6.07 -20.93 -11.98
N SER A 136 -5.85 -21.75 -10.95
CA SER A 136 -5.06 -22.98 -11.10
C SER A 136 -5.68 -23.91 -12.15
N GLY A 137 -4.90 -24.29 -13.15
CA GLY A 137 -5.36 -25.10 -14.28
C GLY A 137 -5.93 -24.30 -15.46
N ALA A 138 -5.87 -22.96 -15.42
CA ALA A 138 -6.27 -22.11 -16.53
C ALA A 138 -5.45 -22.39 -17.81
N THR A 139 -6.10 -22.14 -18.95
CA THR A 139 -5.48 -22.25 -20.28
C THR A 139 -4.26 -21.34 -20.43
N ASP A 140 -3.32 -21.69 -21.32
CA ASP A 140 -2.14 -20.85 -21.61
C ASP A 140 -2.50 -19.43 -22.04
N ALA A 141 -3.58 -19.28 -22.80
CA ALA A 141 -4.08 -17.98 -23.21
C ALA A 141 -4.58 -17.13 -22.02
N ALA A 142 -5.27 -17.74 -21.05
CA ALA A 142 -5.70 -17.05 -19.83
C ALA A 142 -4.49 -16.68 -18.96
N ARG A 143 -3.52 -17.59 -18.80
CA ARG A 143 -2.27 -17.32 -18.06
C ARG A 143 -1.45 -16.20 -18.67
N ALA A 144 -1.36 -16.13 -19.99
CA ALA A 144 -0.65 -15.07 -20.69
C ALA A 144 -1.35 -13.70 -20.61
N ALA A 145 -2.69 -13.69 -20.45
CA ALA A 145 -3.48 -12.48 -20.32
C ALA A 145 -3.49 -11.91 -18.88
N ALA A 146 -3.41 -12.79 -17.88
CA ALA A 146 -3.48 -12.44 -16.47
C ALA A 146 -2.20 -11.79 -15.92
N ALA A 147 -2.35 -10.94 -14.91
CA ALA A 147 -1.25 -10.35 -14.15
C ALA A 147 -0.83 -11.25 -12.96
N LEU A 148 -1.74 -12.08 -12.45
CA LEU A 148 -1.50 -13.04 -11.39
C LEU A 148 -1.95 -14.42 -11.83
N VAL A 149 -1.09 -15.44 -11.65
CA VAL A 149 -1.42 -16.84 -11.95
C VAL A 149 -1.41 -17.62 -10.65
N LEU A 150 -2.56 -18.20 -10.28
CA LEU A 150 -2.68 -19.00 -9.07
C LEU A 150 -2.12 -20.40 -9.32
N THR A 151 -1.17 -20.79 -8.48
CA THR A 151 -0.59 -22.15 -8.48
C THR A 151 -1.36 -23.13 -7.59
N ALA A 152 -2.28 -22.61 -6.79
CA ALA A 152 -3.20 -23.36 -5.95
C ALA A 152 -4.65 -22.97 -6.28
N PRO A 153 -5.60 -23.92 -6.22
CA PRO A 153 -7.01 -23.62 -6.48
C PRO A 153 -7.65 -22.83 -5.32
N GLY A 154 -8.77 -22.17 -5.61
CA GLY A 154 -9.62 -21.53 -4.61
C GLY A 154 -9.47 -20.01 -4.53
N LEU A 155 -10.57 -19.35 -4.15
CA LEU A 155 -10.62 -17.89 -3.97
C LEU A 155 -9.79 -17.46 -2.76
N SER A 156 -9.57 -18.35 -1.78
CA SER A 156 -8.83 -18.07 -0.54
C SER A 156 -7.38 -17.65 -0.79
N VAL A 157 -6.79 -18.12 -1.89
CA VAL A 157 -5.44 -17.71 -2.33
C VAL A 157 -5.42 -16.24 -2.75
N ILE A 158 -6.50 -15.74 -3.35
CA ILE A 158 -6.62 -14.34 -3.76
C ILE A 158 -6.66 -13.44 -2.52
N ILE A 159 -7.39 -13.84 -1.48
CA ILE A 159 -7.44 -13.11 -0.20
C ILE A 159 -6.04 -12.99 0.41
N LYS A 160 -5.31 -14.10 0.51
CA LYS A 160 -3.91 -14.09 0.99
C LYS A 160 -3.01 -13.19 0.13
N ALA A 161 -3.16 -13.24 -1.20
CA ALA A 161 -2.40 -12.37 -2.10
C ALA A 161 -2.70 -10.88 -1.84
N VAL A 162 -3.97 -10.52 -1.58
CA VAL A 162 -4.35 -9.16 -1.22
C VAL A 162 -3.75 -8.74 0.13
N GLU A 163 -3.76 -9.62 1.14
CA GLU A 163 -3.14 -9.33 2.44
C GLU A 163 -1.64 -9.04 2.31
N GLU A 164 -0.91 -9.88 1.56
CA GLU A 164 0.52 -9.68 1.33
C GLU A 164 0.79 -8.42 0.51
N ALA A 165 -0.03 -8.14 -0.52
CA ALA A 165 0.09 -6.91 -1.30
C ALA A 165 -0.10 -5.65 -0.42
N ARG A 166 -1.08 -5.66 0.50
CA ARG A 166 -1.31 -4.56 1.45
C ARG A 166 -0.13 -4.39 2.42
N LYS A 167 0.45 -5.48 2.93
CA LYS A 167 1.65 -5.41 3.79
C LYS A 167 2.84 -4.80 3.04
N ILE A 168 3.08 -5.22 1.80
CA ILE A 168 4.14 -4.66 0.94
C ILE A 168 3.88 -3.17 0.70
N PHE A 169 2.63 -2.79 0.43
CA PHE A 169 2.25 -1.40 0.18
C PHE A 169 2.52 -0.49 1.39
N GLU A 170 2.19 -0.94 2.61
CA GLU A 170 2.48 -0.19 3.84
C GLU A 170 4.00 -0.07 4.11
N ARG A 171 4.79 -1.10 3.79
CA ARG A 171 6.27 -1.04 3.85
C ARG A 171 6.82 -0.04 2.85
N MET A 172 6.28 0.02 1.63
CA MET A 172 6.66 1.01 0.62
C MET A 172 6.34 2.44 1.06
N ASN A 173 5.18 2.68 1.68
CA ASN A 173 4.83 3.99 2.24
C ASN A 173 5.79 4.40 3.36
N SER A 174 6.11 3.47 4.27
CA SER A 174 7.07 3.68 5.35
C SER A 174 8.46 4.08 4.81
N TYR A 175 8.93 3.35 3.79
CA TYR A 175 10.16 3.66 3.08
C TYR A 175 10.13 5.05 2.42
N ALA A 176 9.03 5.38 1.71
CA ALA A 176 8.89 6.67 1.04
C ALA A 176 8.92 7.82 2.05
N ILE A 177 8.17 7.71 3.15
CA ILE A 177 8.14 8.73 4.20
C ILE A 177 9.53 8.95 4.78
N TYR A 178 10.22 7.86 5.14
CA TYR A 178 11.57 7.92 5.67
C TYR A 178 12.54 8.57 4.67
N ARG A 179 12.56 8.12 3.41
CA ARG A 179 13.52 8.60 2.41
C ARG A 179 13.34 10.08 2.08
N ILE A 180 12.09 10.54 1.97
CA ILE A 180 11.77 11.95 1.73
C ILE A 180 12.16 12.79 2.95
N THR A 181 11.85 12.31 4.17
CA THR A 181 12.20 12.98 5.43
C THR A 181 13.71 13.21 5.55
N GLU A 182 14.52 12.18 5.32
CA GLU A 182 15.98 12.28 5.39
C GLU A 182 16.56 13.19 4.29
N THR A 183 15.98 13.15 3.10
CA THR A 183 16.40 14.03 2.00
C THR A 183 16.19 15.49 2.36
N ILE A 184 15.01 15.83 2.90
CA ILE A 184 14.69 17.20 3.37
C ILE A 184 15.65 17.58 4.50
N ARG A 185 15.81 16.72 5.50
CA ARG A 185 16.67 16.96 6.66
C ARG A 185 18.10 17.30 6.26
N ILE A 186 18.75 16.43 5.48
CA ILE A 186 20.15 16.60 5.09
C ILE A 186 20.30 17.82 4.17
N MET A 187 19.48 17.95 3.14
CA MET A 187 19.61 19.01 2.15
C MET A 187 19.43 20.40 2.77
N PHE A 188 18.34 20.62 3.52
CA PHE A 188 18.09 21.93 4.13
C PHE A 188 19.10 22.23 5.22
N PHE A 189 19.44 21.27 6.08
CA PHE A 189 20.43 21.50 7.13
C PHE A 189 21.80 21.85 6.55
N VAL A 190 22.34 21.04 5.62
CA VAL A 190 23.68 21.25 5.06
C VAL A 190 23.75 22.58 4.31
N THR A 191 22.79 22.86 3.41
CA THR A 191 22.78 24.10 2.63
C THR A 191 22.61 25.34 3.49
N LEU A 192 21.68 25.33 4.46
CA LEU A 192 21.48 26.48 5.34
C LEU A 192 22.66 26.68 6.31
N ALA A 193 23.29 25.60 6.79
CA ALA A 193 24.46 25.70 7.65
C ALA A 193 25.64 26.39 6.92
N MET A 194 25.85 26.07 5.65
CA MET A 194 26.87 26.72 4.82
C MET A 194 26.57 28.20 4.61
N ILE A 195 25.33 28.55 4.26
CA ILE A 195 24.97 29.94 3.92
C ILE A 195 24.96 30.83 5.17
N VAL A 196 24.37 30.35 6.27
CA VAL A 196 24.11 31.16 7.47
C VAL A 196 25.33 31.19 8.40
N PHE A 197 26.01 30.06 8.59
CA PHE A 197 27.11 29.93 9.54
C PHE A 197 28.49 29.89 8.89
N ASN A 198 28.57 29.97 7.56
CA ASN A 198 29.80 29.77 6.78
C ASN A 198 30.60 28.53 7.24
N PHE A 199 29.87 27.47 7.60
CA PHE A 199 30.39 26.26 8.21
C PHE A 199 29.99 25.08 7.36
N TYR A 200 30.94 24.19 7.08
CA TYR A 200 30.71 22.97 6.34
C TYR A 200 30.44 21.83 7.33
N PRO A 201 29.17 21.42 7.56
CA PRO A 201 28.83 20.61 8.72
C PRO A 201 29.15 19.12 8.57
N ILE A 202 29.36 18.63 7.35
CA ILE A 202 29.57 17.21 7.05
C ILE A 202 30.53 17.10 5.87
N THR A 203 31.55 16.25 6.00
CA THR A 203 32.49 15.98 4.89
C THR A 203 31.94 15.01 3.86
N THR A 204 32.51 15.00 2.65
CA THR A 204 32.12 14.04 1.60
C THR A 204 32.27 12.59 2.07
N VAL A 205 33.32 12.29 2.83
CA VAL A 205 33.54 10.94 3.41
C VAL A 205 32.43 10.60 4.40
N MET A 206 32.03 11.54 5.26
CA MET A 206 30.92 11.34 6.20
C MET A 206 29.58 11.12 5.50
N ILE A 207 29.31 11.79 4.36
CA ILE A 207 28.11 11.54 3.56
C ILE A 207 28.12 10.12 2.99
N ILE A 208 29.26 9.64 2.49
CA ILE A 208 29.39 8.27 1.97
C ILE A 208 29.18 7.25 3.08
N LEU A 209 29.79 7.46 4.26
CA LEU A 209 29.60 6.60 5.43
C LEU A 209 28.14 6.58 5.89
N LEU A 210 27.48 7.75 5.93
CA LEU A 210 26.08 7.87 6.30
C LEU A 210 25.18 7.10 5.32
N ALA A 211 25.41 7.25 4.02
CA ALA A 211 24.66 6.53 2.99
C ALA A 211 24.82 5.01 3.15
N LEU A 212 26.06 4.52 3.30
CA LEU A 212 26.35 3.11 3.45
C LEU A 212 25.70 2.51 4.71
N LEU A 213 25.79 3.20 5.85
CA LEU A 213 25.22 2.72 7.10
C LEU A 213 23.70 2.79 7.11
N ASN A 214 23.09 3.77 6.46
CA ASN A 214 21.64 3.89 6.37
C ASN A 214 21.01 2.86 5.43
N ASP A 215 21.71 2.41 4.38
CA ASP A 215 21.15 1.47 3.40
C ASP A 215 20.85 0.08 4.00
N LEU A 216 21.62 -0.37 5.00
CA LEU A 216 21.43 -1.68 5.60
C LEU A 216 20.06 -1.80 6.31
N PRO A 217 19.63 -0.85 7.16
CA PRO A 217 18.32 -0.94 7.80
C PRO A 217 17.17 -0.55 6.87
N ILE A 218 17.44 0.21 5.80
CA ILE A 218 16.45 0.46 4.74
C ILE A 218 16.04 -0.85 4.07
N MET A 219 16.98 -1.72 3.75
CA MET A 219 16.68 -3.02 3.12
C MET A 219 15.82 -3.91 4.04
N THR A 220 15.98 -3.81 5.36
CA THR A 220 15.22 -4.63 6.31
C THR A 220 13.78 -4.14 6.51
N ILE A 221 13.42 -2.92 6.08
CA ILE A 221 12.03 -2.44 6.03
C ILE A 221 11.15 -3.40 5.20
N ALA A 222 11.71 -4.04 4.16
CA ALA A 222 11.00 -5.01 3.33
C ALA A 222 10.48 -6.23 4.11
N TYR A 223 11.07 -6.53 5.28
CA TYR A 223 10.72 -7.65 6.16
C TYR A 223 10.03 -7.19 7.45
N ASP A 224 9.68 -5.90 7.55
CA ASP A 224 9.15 -5.34 8.78
C ASP A 224 7.68 -5.76 9.05
N ASN A 225 7.28 -5.77 10.32
CA ASN A 225 5.90 -6.08 10.70
C ASN A 225 5.02 -4.84 10.54
N THR A 226 4.06 -4.85 9.61
CA THR A 226 3.18 -3.71 9.35
C THR A 226 1.74 -3.99 9.75
N TRP A 227 0.97 -2.92 9.94
CA TRP A 227 -0.48 -3.02 10.08
C TRP A 227 -1.10 -3.45 8.75
N LEU A 228 -2.08 -4.34 8.83
CA LEU A 228 -2.90 -4.70 7.69
C LEU A 228 -4.16 -3.83 7.71
N GLU A 229 -4.28 -2.93 6.73
CA GLU A 229 -5.49 -2.12 6.56
C GLU A 229 -6.65 -3.02 6.15
N PRO A 230 -7.81 -2.97 6.85
CA PRO A 230 -8.96 -3.81 6.55
C PRO A 230 -9.63 -3.40 5.24
N ASN A 231 -9.55 -2.13 4.85
CA ASN A 231 -10.13 -1.62 3.61
C ASN A 231 -9.11 -1.52 2.48
N PRO A 232 -9.55 -1.48 1.20
CA PRO A 232 -8.67 -1.20 0.08
C PRO A 232 -7.90 0.11 0.25
N VAL A 233 -6.59 0.06 0.01
CA VAL A 233 -5.68 1.20 0.15
C VAL A 233 -5.34 1.80 -1.21
N ARG A 234 -5.16 3.12 -1.24
CA ARG A 234 -4.63 3.86 -2.39
C ARG A 234 -3.46 4.72 -1.97
N TRP A 235 -2.55 4.99 -2.89
CA TRP A 235 -1.41 5.85 -2.61
C TRP A 235 -1.86 7.31 -2.50
N ASP A 236 -1.85 7.83 -1.28
CA ASP A 236 -2.11 9.24 -1.00
C ASP A 236 -0.78 9.99 -0.91
N MET A 237 -0.31 10.50 -2.05
CA MET A 237 0.97 11.19 -2.12
C MET A 237 0.95 12.53 -1.37
N ARG A 238 -0.23 13.17 -1.23
CA ARG A 238 -0.36 14.40 -0.43
C ARG A 238 -0.05 14.10 1.03
N ARG A 239 -0.59 13.01 1.57
CA ARG A 239 -0.28 12.56 2.93
C ARG A 239 1.18 12.21 3.12
N VAL A 240 1.74 11.38 2.23
CA VAL A 240 3.15 10.97 2.29
C VAL A 240 4.06 12.20 2.29
N LEU A 241 3.88 13.13 1.35
CA LEU A 241 4.69 14.35 1.27
C LEU A 241 4.50 15.28 2.47
N THR A 242 3.27 15.45 2.97
CA THR A 242 2.99 16.30 4.13
C THR A 242 3.66 15.78 5.39
N VAL A 243 3.48 14.49 5.72
CA VAL A 243 4.10 13.86 6.89
C VAL A 243 5.63 13.94 6.80
N SER A 244 6.18 13.63 5.62
CA SER A 244 7.64 13.65 5.41
C SER A 244 8.24 15.04 5.52
N THR A 245 7.51 16.06 5.03
CA THR A 245 7.97 17.45 5.10
C THR A 245 7.98 17.95 6.54
N VAL A 246 6.94 17.66 7.31
CA VAL A 246 6.89 18.05 8.74
C VAL A 246 7.99 17.36 9.52
N LEU A 247 8.16 16.04 9.38
CA LEU A 247 9.23 15.31 10.04
C LEU A 247 10.62 15.80 9.60
N GLY A 248 10.79 16.08 8.31
CA GLY A 248 12.04 16.59 7.75
C GLY A 248 12.41 17.95 8.34
N LEU A 249 11.46 18.89 8.38
CA LEU A 249 11.65 20.23 8.95
C LEU A 249 11.91 20.19 10.46
N ILE A 250 11.21 19.34 11.21
CA ILE A 250 11.50 19.11 12.63
C ILE A 250 12.93 18.60 12.79
N GLY A 251 13.35 17.64 11.96
CA GLY A 251 14.72 17.15 11.94
C GLY A 251 15.76 18.23 11.59
N VAL A 252 15.42 19.21 10.76
CA VAL A 252 16.28 20.38 10.49
C VAL A 252 16.42 21.24 11.75
N VAL A 253 15.32 21.56 12.41
CA VAL A 253 15.32 22.35 13.67
C VAL A 253 16.09 21.62 14.76
N GLU A 254 15.89 20.32 14.91
CA GLU A 254 16.66 19.45 15.80
C GLU A 254 18.16 19.54 15.49
N THR A 255 18.56 19.43 14.23
CA THR A 255 19.99 19.45 13.87
C THR A 255 20.63 20.82 14.14
N PHE A 256 19.93 21.91 13.83
CA PHE A 256 20.39 23.26 14.17
C PHE A 256 20.43 23.51 15.68
N GLY A 257 19.46 22.98 16.43
CA GLY A 257 19.46 23.04 17.89
C GLY A 257 20.73 22.44 18.48
N LEU A 258 21.11 21.24 18.02
CA LEU A 258 22.38 20.64 18.43
C LEU A 258 23.59 21.48 18.00
N LEU A 259 23.62 21.99 16.75
CA LEU A 259 24.72 22.81 16.26
C LEU A 259 24.95 24.04 17.15
N VAL A 260 23.89 24.75 17.52
CA VAL A 260 23.95 25.93 18.40
C VAL A 260 24.44 25.55 19.79
N ILE A 261 23.92 24.47 20.37
CA ILE A 261 24.37 23.98 21.69
C ILE A 261 25.87 23.68 21.66
N VAL A 262 26.34 22.92 20.67
CA VAL A 262 27.75 22.51 20.61
C VAL A 262 28.67 23.71 20.34
N LYS A 263 28.29 24.65 19.46
CA LYS A 263 29.10 25.85 19.19
C LYS A 263 29.16 26.82 20.38
N VAL A 264 28.02 27.10 21.02
CA VAL A 264 27.93 28.13 22.06
C VAL A 264 28.31 27.59 23.43
N LEU A 265 27.78 26.42 23.82
CA LEU A 265 27.94 25.88 25.16
C LEU A 265 29.23 25.07 25.31
N PHE A 266 29.50 24.17 24.36
CA PHE A 266 30.65 23.27 24.45
C PHE A 266 31.92 23.80 23.80
N LYS A 267 31.81 24.83 22.93
CA LYS A 267 32.94 25.51 22.26
C LYS A 267 33.92 24.51 21.63
N LEU A 268 33.37 23.46 21.01
CA LEU A 268 34.19 22.45 20.35
C LEU A 268 34.80 22.98 19.06
N ASP A 269 35.88 22.34 18.65
CA ASP A 269 36.50 22.60 17.35
C ASP A 269 35.58 22.16 16.20
N ASP A 270 35.71 22.83 15.05
CA ASP A 270 34.87 22.59 13.87
C ASP A 270 34.94 21.12 13.41
N ALA A 271 36.09 20.46 13.51
CA ALA A 271 36.24 19.05 13.13
C ALA A 271 35.51 18.10 14.10
N GLN A 272 35.45 18.44 15.38
CA GLN A 272 34.68 17.69 16.38
C GLN A 272 33.18 17.92 16.19
N ILE A 273 32.77 19.13 15.83
CA ILE A 273 31.38 19.45 15.49
C ILE A 273 30.92 18.62 14.29
N GLN A 274 31.72 18.51 13.23
CA GLN A 274 31.39 17.68 12.06
C GLN A 274 31.15 16.22 12.45
N SER A 275 32.01 15.68 13.32
CA SER A 275 31.91 14.29 13.78
C SER A 275 30.67 14.06 14.66
N LEU A 276 30.29 15.06 15.47
CA LEU A 276 29.04 15.06 16.24
C LEU A 276 27.78 15.14 15.36
N ILE A 277 27.80 16.00 14.34
CA ILE A 277 26.68 16.15 13.40
C ILE A 277 26.52 14.87 12.58
N TYR A 278 27.61 14.26 12.12
CA TYR A 278 27.58 12.95 11.47
C TYR A 278 26.93 11.89 12.37
N LEU A 279 27.37 11.78 13.63
CA LEU A 279 26.77 10.84 14.59
C LEU A 279 25.29 11.13 14.81
N LYS A 280 24.93 12.42 14.98
CA LYS A 280 23.53 12.83 15.14
C LYS A 280 22.68 12.37 13.98
N LEU A 281 23.11 12.63 12.74
CA LEU A 281 22.32 12.27 11.56
C LEU A 281 22.20 10.75 11.41
N ALA A 282 23.26 10.01 11.73
CA ALA A 282 23.19 8.55 11.78
C ALA A 282 22.18 8.06 12.84
N VAL A 283 22.23 8.57 14.07
CA VAL A 283 21.32 8.15 15.16
C VAL A 283 19.88 8.57 14.87
N ALA A 284 19.68 9.87 14.59
CA ALA A 284 18.36 10.45 14.34
C ALA A 284 17.69 9.80 13.12
N GLY A 285 18.41 9.53 12.04
CA GLY A 285 17.84 8.84 10.87
C GLY A 285 17.22 7.49 11.24
N HIS A 286 17.94 6.65 11.97
CA HIS A 286 17.42 5.34 12.36
C HIS A 286 16.27 5.42 13.38
N LEU A 287 16.27 6.41 14.27
CA LEU A 287 15.13 6.65 15.17
C LEU A 287 13.90 7.15 14.39
N THR A 288 14.09 8.04 13.41
CA THR A 288 13.02 8.51 12.53
C THR A 288 12.46 7.37 11.68
N LEU A 289 13.26 6.36 11.30
CA LEU A 289 12.77 5.15 10.65
C LEU A 289 11.75 4.41 11.54
N LEU A 290 12.02 4.29 12.85
CA LEU A 290 11.08 3.70 13.81
C LEU A 290 9.80 4.52 13.96
N VAL A 291 9.86 5.83 13.76
CA VAL A 291 8.69 6.72 13.76
C VAL A 291 7.91 6.62 12.45
N ALA A 292 8.60 6.55 11.31
CA ALA A 292 8.02 6.55 9.97
C ALA A 292 7.32 5.23 9.60
N ARG A 293 7.70 4.10 10.22
CA ARG A 293 7.15 2.76 9.95
C ARG A 293 5.67 2.58 10.32
N THR A 294 5.09 3.49 11.09
CA THR A 294 3.73 3.35 11.61
C THR A 294 2.97 4.67 11.64
N LYS A 295 1.67 4.60 11.34
CA LYS A 295 0.72 5.72 11.43
C LYS A 295 0.35 6.03 12.89
N HIS A 296 0.54 5.05 13.78
CA HIS A 296 0.34 5.17 15.23
C HIS A 296 1.66 5.49 15.93
N SER A 297 1.65 5.57 17.25
CA SER A 297 2.89 5.77 18.01
C SER A 297 3.84 4.60 17.76
N PHE A 298 5.15 4.86 17.63
CA PHE A 298 6.14 3.82 17.38
C PHE A 298 6.26 2.75 18.47
N LEU A 299 5.73 3.03 19.68
CA LEU A 299 5.66 2.09 20.80
C LEU A 299 4.43 1.17 20.76
N THR A 300 3.52 1.37 19.82
CA THR A 300 2.34 0.52 19.66
C THR A 300 2.63 -0.70 18.79
N ARG A 301 1.88 -1.78 19.01
CA ARG A 301 1.94 -2.95 18.12
C ARG A 301 1.51 -2.56 16.70
N PRO A 302 2.01 -3.24 15.65
CA PRO A 302 3.02 -4.29 15.68
C PRO A 302 4.41 -3.73 15.91
N TYR A 303 5.19 -4.42 16.75
CA TYR A 303 6.58 -4.04 17.04
C TYR A 303 7.49 -4.28 15.83
N PRO A 304 8.60 -3.50 15.71
CA PRO A 304 9.60 -3.69 14.66
C PRO A 304 10.05 -5.14 14.54
N ALA A 305 10.25 -5.62 13.32
CA ALA A 305 10.79 -6.95 13.10
C ALA A 305 12.20 -7.06 13.73
N PRO A 306 12.57 -8.22 14.32
CA PRO A 306 13.88 -8.40 14.94
C PRO A 306 15.04 -8.12 13.99
N ILE A 307 14.88 -8.43 12.70
CA ILE A 307 15.87 -8.16 11.66
C ILE A 307 16.12 -6.66 11.46
N LEU A 308 15.06 -5.84 11.58
CA LEU A 308 15.17 -4.38 11.49
C LEU A 308 15.91 -3.82 12.71
N LEU A 309 15.53 -4.25 13.92
CA LEU A 309 16.18 -3.82 15.15
C LEU A 309 17.67 -4.22 15.19
N LEU A 310 18.00 -5.42 14.72
CA LEU A 310 19.38 -5.90 14.62
C LEU A 310 20.18 -5.05 13.65
N ALA A 311 19.62 -4.73 12.48
CA ALA A 311 20.29 -3.88 11.49
C ALA A 311 20.54 -2.45 12.02
N ILE A 312 19.55 -1.86 12.71
CA ILE A 312 19.70 -0.58 13.40
C ILE A 312 20.80 -0.68 14.45
N ALA A 313 20.73 -1.65 15.36
CA ALA A 313 21.71 -1.80 16.44
C ALA A 313 23.15 -2.00 15.90
N ALA A 314 23.32 -2.81 14.86
CA ALA A 314 24.61 -3.08 14.24
C ALA A 314 25.20 -1.81 13.60
N THR A 315 24.42 -1.10 12.77
CA THR A 315 24.88 0.11 12.07
C THR A 315 25.14 1.26 13.03
N GLN A 316 24.32 1.40 14.08
CA GLN A 316 24.52 2.36 15.16
C GLN A 316 25.78 2.08 15.96
N THR A 317 26.04 0.80 16.28
CA THR A 317 27.29 0.40 16.94
C THR A 317 28.49 0.79 16.08
N ILE A 318 28.44 0.52 14.77
CA ILE A 318 29.50 0.91 13.84
C ILE A 318 29.67 2.44 13.79
N ALA A 319 28.60 3.22 13.70
CA ALA A 319 28.65 4.68 13.69
C ALA A 319 29.29 5.25 14.97
N VAL A 320 28.95 4.69 16.12
CA VAL A 320 29.51 5.05 17.42
C VAL A 320 31.00 4.71 17.49
N LEU A 321 31.42 3.53 16.99
CA LEU A 321 32.83 3.12 16.97
C LEU A 321 33.67 4.01 16.03
N ILE A 322 33.14 4.37 14.86
CA ILE A 322 33.78 5.27 13.89
C ILE A 322 34.14 6.60 14.56
N VAL A 323 33.19 7.18 15.30
CA VAL A 323 33.31 8.50 15.92
C VAL A 323 34.09 8.46 17.24
N GLY A 324 33.94 7.38 18.02
CA GLY A 324 34.66 7.21 19.29
C GLY A 324 36.16 6.89 19.11
N PHE A 325 36.52 6.13 18.07
CA PHE A 325 37.91 5.79 17.76
C PHE A 325 38.56 6.71 16.71
N GLY A 326 37.80 7.60 16.06
CA GLY A 326 38.31 8.50 15.04
C GLY A 326 38.68 7.81 13.73
N ILE A 327 37.90 6.81 13.31
CA ILE A 327 38.10 6.10 12.04
C ILE A 327 37.52 6.97 10.91
N LEU A 328 38.38 7.57 10.07
CA LEU A 328 37.98 8.48 8.97
C LEU A 328 37.31 9.80 9.39
N VAL A 329 37.10 10.02 10.69
CA VAL A 329 36.51 11.22 11.29
C VAL A 329 37.31 11.65 12.52
N THR A 330 37.12 12.87 13.00
CA THR A 330 37.83 13.35 14.20
C THR A 330 37.24 12.69 15.44
N PRO A 331 38.07 12.12 16.34
CA PRO A 331 37.57 11.46 17.54
C PRO A 331 36.90 12.46 18.47
N ILE A 332 35.78 12.06 19.05
CA ILE A 332 35.10 12.82 20.10
C ILE A 332 35.06 12.02 21.41
N PRO A 333 35.16 12.69 22.56
CA PRO A 333 34.94 12.05 23.86
C PRO A 333 33.60 11.31 23.94
N TRP A 334 33.61 10.12 24.55
CA TRP A 334 32.43 9.27 24.76
C TRP A 334 31.27 9.97 25.49
N ILE A 335 31.57 10.99 26.31
CA ILE A 335 30.54 11.80 26.97
C ILE A 335 29.66 12.54 25.94
N TYR A 336 30.24 13.03 24.84
CA TYR A 336 29.48 13.70 23.80
C TYR A 336 28.72 12.71 22.91
N VAL A 337 29.24 11.50 22.73
CA VAL A 337 28.49 10.39 22.12
C VAL A 337 27.21 10.12 22.92
N ALA A 338 27.33 9.97 24.24
CA ALA A 338 26.18 9.75 25.13
C ALA A 338 25.20 10.95 25.09
N TYR A 339 25.72 12.18 25.02
CA TYR A 339 24.89 13.38 24.87
C TYR A 339 24.07 13.38 23.58
N VAL A 340 24.67 13.04 22.44
CA VAL A 340 23.95 12.94 21.15
C VAL A 340 22.84 11.89 21.24
N TRP A 341 23.11 10.72 21.83
CA TRP A 341 22.09 9.71 22.03
C TRP A 341 20.93 10.19 22.91
N ALA A 342 21.24 10.80 24.06
CA ALA A 342 20.22 11.36 24.94
C ALA A 342 19.39 12.43 24.22
N TYR A 343 20.04 13.28 23.44
CA TYR A 343 19.39 14.31 22.63
C TYR A 343 18.43 13.69 21.61
N CYS A 344 18.89 12.78 20.77
CA CYS A 344 18.06 12.13 19.74
C CYS A 344 16.91 11.30 20.37
N LEU A 345 17.14 10.67 21.52
CA LEU A 345 16.10 9.92 22.25
C LEU A 345 14.99 10.83 22.81
N VAL A 346 15.26 12.10 23.09
CA VAL A 346 14.21 13.06 23.45
C VAL A 346 13.45 13.49 22.19
N TRP A 347 14.17 13.79 21.11
CA TRP A 347 13.58 14.28 19.87
C TRP A 347 12.71 13.26 19.15
N VAL A 348 13.02 11.96 19.23
CA VAL A 348 12.17 10.92 18.62
C VAL A 348 10.73 10.94 19.16
N PHE A 349 10.52 11.30 20.43
CA PHE A 349 9.16 11.46 20.98
C PHE A 349 8.46 12.71 20.45
N ILE A 350 9.22 13.79 20.20
CA ILE A 350 8.70 15.02 19.59
C ILE A 350 8.31 14.74 18.12
N GLU A 351 9.13 14.00 17.39
CA GLU A 351 8.85 13.55 16.02
C GLU A 351 7.60 12.67 15.98
N ASP A 352 7.49 11.68 16.87
CA ASP A 352 6.31 10.81 16.94
C ASP A 352 5.04 11.60 17.26
N TRP A 353 5.11 12.53 18.23
CA TRP A 353 4.00 13.41 18.56
C TRP A 353 3.58 14.27 17.36
N ALA A 354 4.53 14.92 16.68
CA ALA A 354 4.23 15.77 15.54
C ALA A 354 3.62 14.97 14.38
N LYS A 355 4.16 13.79 14.08
CA LYS A 355 3.59 12.85 13.11
C LYS A 355 2.14 12.53 13.45
N LEU A 356 1.85 12.18 14.70
CA LEU A 356 0.48 11.85 15.14
C LEU A 356 -0.49 13.02 14.95
N GLN A 357 -0.06 14.25 15.24
CA GLN A 357 -0.88 15.45 14.99
C GLN A 357 -1.16 15.64 13.49
N VAL A 358 -0.16 15.42 12.63
CA VAL A 358 -0.35 15.51 11.17
C VAL A 358 -1.34 14.46 10.68
N TYR A 359 -1.23 13.21 11.12
CA TYR A 359 -2.19 12.16 10.76
C TYR A 359 -3.60 12.49 11.23
N HIS A 360 -3.75 12.99 12.46
CA HIS A 360 -5.05 13.39 13.00
C HIS A 360 -5.69 14.51 12.16
N HIS A 361 -4.91 15.54 11.81
CA HIS A 361 -5.39 16.65 10.98
C HIS A 361 -5.78 16.21 9.57
N LEU A 362 -4.99 15.33 8.95
CA LEU A 362 -5.29 14.79 7.62
C LEU A 362 -6.53 13.89 7.62
N GLN A 363 -6.75 13.10 8.67
CA GLN A 363 -7.96 12.29 8.83
C GLN A 363 -9.22 13.15 9.01
N LEU A 364 -9.14 14.20 9.84
CA LEU A 364 -10.24 15.15 10.00
C LEU A 364 -10.61 15.81 8.67
N ARG A 365 -9.60 16.24 7.89
CA ARG A 365 -9.82 16.84 6.58
C ARG A 365 -10.47 15.87 5.58
N ALA A 366 -10.00 14.62 5.53
CA ALA A 366 -10.62 13.60 4.68
C ALA A 366 -12.07 13.31 5.08
N GLY A 367 -12.38 13.35 6.38
CA GLY A 367 -13.76 13.22 6.88
C GLY A 367 -14.66 14.39 6.44
N LEU A 368 -14.15 15.62 6.47
CA LEU A 368 -14.87 16.81 6.00
C LEU A 368 -15.09 16.79 4.49
N GLU A 369 -14.06 16.44 3.70
CA GLU A 369 -14.19 16.33 2.23
C GLU A 369 -15.21 15.27 1.82
N LYS A 370 -15.31 14.17 2.57
CA LYS A 370 -16.33 13.13 2.34
C LYS A 370 -17.74 13.62 2.72
N LEU A 371 -17.87 14.40 3.80
CA LEU A 371 -19.16 14.98 4.18
C LEU A 371 -19.66 15.97 3.12
N ASP A 372 -18.76 16.80 2.57
CA ASP A 372 -19.11 17.75 1.51
C ASP A 372 -19.51 17.05 0.20
N SER A 373 -18.85 15.94 -0.17
CA SER A 373 -19.25 15.15 -1.34
C SER A 373 -20.61 14.48 -1.16
N ASP A 374 -20.87 13.90 0.01
CA ASP A 374 -22.14 13.25 0.32
C ASP A 374 -23.30 14.27 0.33
N ILE A 375 -23.04 15.52 0.73
CA ILE A 375 -24.00 16.63 0.66
C ILE A 375 -24.23 17.06 -0.79
N SER A 376 -23.18 17.19 -1.61
CA SER A 376 -23.33 17.57 -3.02
C SER A 376 -24.06 16.52 -3.85
N ASP A 377 -23.82 15.24 -3.59
CA ASP A 377 -24.48 14.14 -4.30
C ASP A 377 -25.97 14.06 -3.92
N ASN A 378 -26.30 14.26 -2.64
CA ASN A 378 -27.71 14.36 -2.20
C ASN A 378 -28.42 15.63 -2.71
N ALA A 379 -27.69 16.72 -2.95
CA ALA A 379 -28.24 17.94 -3.53
C ALA A 379 -28.45 17.84 -5.06
N ALA A 380 -27.71 16.96 -5.75
CA ALA A 380 -27.89 16.69 -7.18
C ALA A 380 -29.01 15.67 -7.48
N LEU A 381 -29.44 14.91 -6.47
CA LEU A 381 -30.51 13.92 -6.54
C LEU A 381 -31.91 14.47 -6.17
N ASN A 382 -32.01 15.71 -5.71
CA ASN A 382 -33.26 16.44 -5.43
C ASN A 382 -33.42 17.60 -6.42
#